data_AF-A0AAE4T2B1-F1
#
_entry.id   AF-A0AAE4T2B1-F1
#
_cell.length_a   1.000
_cell.length_b   1.000
_cell.length_c   1.000
_cell.angle_alpha   90.00
_cell.angle_beta   90.00
_cell.angle_gamma   90.00
#
_symmetry.space_group_name_H-M   'P 1'
#
loop_
_entity.id
_entity.type
_entity.pdbx_description
1 polymer ?
#
loop_
_entity_poly.entity_id
_entity_poly.type
_entity_poly.pdbx_seq_one_letter_code
_entity_poly.pdbx_strand_id
1 'polypeptide(L)'
;MLEGYYIVENTGIVPAVRRFGFKDLKAWGYDLHLGTIDGREAYFVSNVGTREEGETYRQDGKEYHISETRREIPKDARLLARIVVEKGQPYLEFWLDTEEGDFPLAKEDPRLILHRFWTEKKFNQLEKHVGSVGLTTDFFKDRVFVKSLPLTYEEYPPKVRKVLREVRDIHRDMTGFGRFVFQYFGEEDKAHHYRLWWLLPTIHLFDVEVSNEVDKVLAMLD
;
A
#
# COMPACT_ATOMS: atom_id res chain seq x y z
N MET A 1 35.91 4.89 -2.49
CA MET A 1 34.62 4.93 -1.77
C MET A 1 33.56 5.38 -2.77
N LEU A 2 32.37 4.79 -2.75
CA LEU A 2 31.20 5.25 -3.52
C LEU A 2 30.67 6.54 -2.87
N GLU A 3 31.44 7.62 -2.95
CA GLU A 3 31.00 8.94 -2.50
C GLU A 3 29.86 9.37 -3.44
N GLY A 4 28.62 9.50 -2.93
CA GLY A 4 27.50 10.06 -3.71
C GLY A 4 26.16 9.36 -3.71
N TYR A 5 26.06 8.18 -3.13
CA TYR A 5 24.81 7.46 -3.00
C TYR A 5 24.44 7.37 -1.53
N TYR A 6 23.19 7.70 -1.20
CA TYR A 6 22.66 7.44 0.13
C TYR A 6 21.73 6.23 0.06
N ILE A 7 22.00 5.25 0.91
CA ILE A 7 21.19 4.05 1.04
C ILE A 7 20.61 4.04 2.45
N VAL A 8 19.28 4.04 2.55
CA VAL A 8 18.58 3.63 3.77
C VAL A 8 18.05 2.24 3.52
N GLU A 9 18.49 1.29 4.32
CA GLU A 9 18.05 -0.09 4.19
C GLU A 9 17.67 -0.63 5.57
N ASN A 10 16.52 -1.29 5.59
CA ASN A 10 16.10 -2.14 6.69
C ASN A 10 15.75 -3.50 6.08
N THR A 11 16.60 -4.51 6.31
CA THR A 11 16.51 -5.85 5.71
C THR A 11 15.52 -6.77 6.44
N GLY A 12 14.47 -6.22 7.04
CA GLY A 12 13.47 -7.02 7.75
C GLY A 12 12.74 -8.01 6.85
N ILE A 13 11.74 -8.67 7.40
CA ILE A 13 10.99 -9.70 6.66
C ILE A 13 9.75 -9.04 6.08
N VAL A 14 9.54 -9.17 4.77
CA VAL A 14 8.25 -8.84 4.13
C VAL A 14 7.20 -9.78 4.74
N PRO A 15 6.21 -9.26 5.50
CA PRO A 15 5.28 -10.12 6.21
C PRO A 15 4.39 -10.89 5.24
N ALA A 16 4.25 -12.19 5.48
CA ALA A 16 3.42 -13.06 4.65
C ALA A 16 1.91 -12.75 4.81
N VAL A 17 1.50 -12.30 6.01
CA VAL A 17 0.11 -11.93 6.34
C VAL A 17 0.14 -10.66 7.19
N ARG A 18 -0.81 -9.76 6.98
CA ARG A 18 -0.98 -8.53 7.75
C ARG A 18 -2.43 -8.38 8.20
N ARG A 19 -2.62 -7.91 9.43
CA ARG A 19 -3.92 -7.42 9.91
C ARG A 19 -4.17 -6.00 9.42
N PHE A 20 -5.38 -5.70 8.99
CA PHE A 20 -5.78 -4.35 8.60
C PHE A 20 -7.08 -3.91 9.32
N GLY A 21 -7.32 -2.60 9.34
CA GLY A 21 -8.48 -2.03 10.00
C GLY A 21 -9.71 -1.96 9.09
N PHE A 22 -10.88 -1.76 9.70
CA PHE A 22 -12.11 -1.51 8.96
C PHE A 22 -12.03 -0.25 8.07
N LYS A 23 -11.30 0.77 8.55
CA LYS A 23 -11.03 2.01 7.82
C LYS A 23 -10.32 1.74 6.48
N ASP A 24 -9.40 0.77 6.46
CA ASP A 24 -8.62 0.42 5.29
C ASP A 24 -9.51 -0.34 4.30
N LEU A 25 -10.32 -1.30 4.77
CA LEU A 25 -11.31 -2.00 3.94
C LEU A 25 -12.23 -1.02 3.18
N LYS A 26 -12.77 -0.02 3.88
CA LYS A 26 -13.59 1.03 3.29
C LYS A 26 -12.81 1.91 2.33
N ALA A 27 -11.56 2.25 2.66
CA ALA A 27 -10.68 3.01 1.79
C ALA A 27 -10.31 2.25 0.50
N TRP A 28 -10.27 0.91 0.55
CA TRP A 28 -10.10 0.06 -0.63
C TRP A 28 -11.37 -0.02 -1.48
N GLY A 29 -12.47 0.59 -1.04
CA GLY A 29 -13.73 0.64 -1.77
C GLY A 29 -14.66 -0.54 -1.52
N TYR A 30 -14.56 -1.22 -0.37
CA TYR A 30 -15.46 -2.32 -0.01
C TYR A 30 -16.38 -2.01 1.17
N ASP A 31 -17.63 -2.47 1.06
CA ASP A 31 -18.53 -2.69 2.18
C ASP A 31 -18.44 -4.15 2.63
N LEU A 32 -18.45 -4.39 3.95
CA LEU A 32 -18.51 -5.72 4.54
C LEU A 32 -19.96 -6.06 4.88
N HIS A 33 -20.42 -7.23 4.47
CA HIS A 33 -21.78 -7.71 4.68
C HIS A 33 -21.78 -8.98 5.53
N LEU A 34 -22.81 -9.12 6.37
CA LEU A 34 -23.27 -10.40 6.88
C LEU A 34 -24.54 -10.79 6.12
N GLY A 35 -24.65 -12.06 5.75
CA GLY A 35 -25.87 -12.60 5.18
C GLY A 35 -25.66 -14.05 4.75
N THR A 36 -26.15 -14.42 3.57
CA THR A 36 -25.98 -15.79 3.06
C THR A 36 -25.44 -15.83 1.64
N ILE A 37 -24.66 -16.87 1.35
CA ILE A 37 -24.24 -17.27 0.01
C ILE A 37 -24.78 -18.69 -0.22
N ASP A 38 -25.64 -18.86 -1.24
CA ASP A 38 -26.35 -20.10 -1.55
C ASP A 38 -27.06 -20.70 -0.31
N GLY A 39 -27.68 -19.83 0.49
CA GLY A 39 -28.43 -20.19 1.70
C GLY A 39 -27.58 -20.54 2.93
N ARG A 40 -26.25 -20.42 2.86
CA ARG A 40 -25.35 -20.60 4.01
C ARG A 40 -24.87 -19.26 4.53
N GLU A 41 -24.87 -19.10 5.86
CA GLU A 41 -24.37 -17.88 6.49
C GLU A 41 -22.91 -17.61 6.12
N ALA A 42 -22.60 -16.37 5.76
CA ALA A 42 -21.27 -15.95 5.37
C ALA A 42 -21.07 -14.45 5.54
N TYR A 43 -19.79 -14.07 5.66
CA TYR A 43 -19.33 -12.71 5.42
C TYR A 43 -18.81 -12.57 3.99
N PHE A 44 -19.12 -11.45 3.35
CA PHE A 44 -18.64 -11.13 2.01
C PHE A 44 -18.55 -9.62 1.80
N VAL A 45 -17.93 -9.21 0.69
CA VAL A 45 -17.79 -7.79 0.35
C VAL A 45 -18.46 -7.45 -0.97
N SER A 46 -18.86 -6.18 -1.10
CA SER A 46 -19.23 -5.57 -2.37
C SER A 46 -18.54 -4.20 -2.51
N ASN A 47 -18.55 -3.63 -3.71
CA ASN A 47 -18.14 -2.25 -3.89
C ASN A 47 -18.99 -1.32 -3.01
N VAL A 48 -18.37 -0.30 -2.43
CA VAL A 48 -19.04 0.65 -1.53
C VAL A 48 -20.28 1.25 -2.19
N GLY A 49 -21.41 1.20 -1.48
CA GLY A 49 -22.67 1.82 -1.88
C GLY A 49 -23.35 1.18 -3.09
N THR A 50 -22.89 0.01 -3.55
CA THR A 50 -23.51 -0.70 -4.69
C THR A 50 -24.61 -1.67 -4.29
N ARG A 51 -24.73 -1.96 -2.99
CA ARG A 51 -25.66 -2.95 -2.45
C ARG A 51 -26.33 -2.43 -1.19
N GLU A 52 -27.52 -2.95 -0.90
CA GLU A 52 -28.34 -2.51 0.23
C GLU A 52 -28.75 -3.67 1.15
N GLU A 53 -29.05 -3.36 2.41
CA GLU A 53 -29.56 -4.35 3.37
C GLU A 53 -30.91 -4.89 2.93
N GLY A 54 -31.10 -6.21 3.05
CA GLY A 54 -32.29 -6.93 2.58
C GLY A 54 -32.25 -7.31 1.09
N GLU A 55 -31.25 -6.85 0.32
CA GLU A 55 -31.11 -7.20 -1.09
C GLU A 55 -30.74 -8.68 -1.28
N THR A 56 -31.33 -9.31 -2.29
CA THR A 56 -30.91 -10.61 -2.82
C THR A 56 -30.51 -10.47 -4.28
N TYR A 57 -29.32 -10.94 -4.65
CA TYR A 57 -28.80 -10.85 -6.01
C TYR A 57 -28.00 -12.10 -6.39
N ARG A 58 -27.74 -12.25 -7.70
CA ARG A 58 -26.88 -13.34 -8.21
C ARG A 58 -25.59 -12.76 -8.79
N GLN A 59 -24.47 -13.37 -8.44
CA GLN A 59 -23.16 -13.03 -8.95
C GLN A 59 -22.33 -14.30 -9.09
N ASP A 60 -21.65 -14.47 -10.23
CA ASP A 60 -20.80 -15.63 -10.53
C ASP A 60 -21.47 -16.99 -10.27
N GLY A 61 -22.77 -17.07 -10.56
CA GLY A 61 -23.59 -18.27 -10.39
C GLY A 61 -24.13 -18.52 -8.99
N LYS A 62 -23.65 -17.78 -7.98
CA LYS A 62 -24.09 -17.89 -6.57
C LYS A 62 -25.18 -16.87 -6.25
N GLU A 63 -26.06 -17.23 -5.35
CA GLU A 63 -27.07 -16.34 -4.79
C GLU A 63 -26.57 -15.72 -3.48
N TYR A 64 -26.62 -14.41 -3.40
CA TYR A 64 -26.23 -13.62 -2.25
C TYR A 64 -27.46 -12.97 -1.65
N HIS A 65 -27.62 -13.04 -0.34
CA HIS A 65 -28.60 -12.27 0.41
C HIS A 65 -27.87 -11.45 1.48
N ILE A 66 -28.13 -10.14 1.55
CA ILE A 66 -27.52 -9.25 2.53
C ILE A 66 -28.50 -9.08 3.70
N SER A 67 -28.10 -9.54 4.88
CA SER A 67 -28.87 -9.34 6.11
C SER A 67 -28.47 -8.06 6.84
N GLU A 68 -27.18 -7.73 6.85
CA GLU A 68 -26.64 -6.54 7.52
C GLU A 68 -25.37 -6.04 6.82
N THR A 69 -25.27 -4.72 6.59
CA THR A 69 -24.03 -4.08 6.17
C THR A 69 -23.27 -3.60 7.40
N ARG A 70 -22.11 -4.21 7.65
CA ARG A 70 -21.30 -3.90 8.83
C ARG A 70 -20.74 -2.48 8.77
N ARG A 71 -20.71 -1.84 9.94
CA ARG A 71 -20.06 -0.53 10.17
C ARG A 71 -18.73 -0.64 10.91
N GLU A 72 -18.45 -1.81 11.47
CA GLU A 72 -17.23 -2.16 12.18
C GLU A 72 -16.92 -3.64 12.01
N ILE A 73 -15.70 -4.06 12.39
CA ILE A 73 -15.34 -5.48 12.42
C ILE A 73 -16.17 -6.16 13.52
N PRO A 74 -16.77 -7.34 13.28
CA PRO A 74 -17.46 -8.10 14.32
C PRO A 74 -16.59 -8.34 15.56
N LYS A 75 -17.23 -8.48 16.73
CA LYS A 75 -16.52 -8.85 17.96
C LYS A 75 -15.76 -10.16 17.75
N ASP A 76 -14.56 -10.23 18.33
CA ASP A 76 -13.67 -11.40 18.26
C ASP A 76 -13.25 -11.82 16.84
N ALA A 77 -13.43 -10.94 15.85
CA ALA A 77 -12.97 -11.14 14.48
C ALA A 77 -11.81 -10.20 14.12
N ARG A 78 -11.06 -10.55 13.08
CA ARG A 78 -10.02 -9.69 12.51
C ARG A 78 -9.94 -9.83 11.00
N LEU A 79 -9.66 -8.71 10.34
CA LEU A 79 -9.40 -8.67 8.91
C LEU A 79 -7.93 -8.95 8.64
N LEU A 80 -7.66 -9.94 7.79
CA LEU A 80 -6.33 -10.40 7.43
C LEU A 80 -6.16 -10.37 5.92
N ALA A 81 -4.96 -10.00 5.47
CA ALA A 81 -4.62 -9.94 4.05
C ALA A 81 -3.23 -10.50 3.79
N ARG A 82 -3.04 -11.03 2.58
CA ARG A 82 -1.75 -11.49 2.07
C ARG A 82 -1.63 -11.23 0.58
N ILE A 83 -0.39 -11.10 0.11
CA ILE A 83 -0.09 -11.16 -1.32
C ILE A 83 0.34 -12.58 -1.68
N VAL A 84 -0.36 -13.21 -2.61
CA VAL A 84 0.01 -14.50 -3.20
C VAL A 84 0.49 -14.27 -4.62
N VAL A 85 1.57 -14.94 -5.04
CA VAL A 85 2.05 -14.90 -6.43
C VAL A 85 1.78 -16.25 -7.07
N GLU A 86 0.90 -16.28 -8.06
CA GLU A 86 0.56 -17.47 -8.83
C GLU A 86 0.96 -17.26 -10.29
N LYS A 87 1.79 -18.15 -10.84
CA LYS A 87 2.26 -18.08 -12.24
C LYS A 87 2.85 -16.70 -12.61
N GLY A 88 3.50 -16.04 -11.66
CA GLY A 88 4.11 -14.72 -11.83
C GLY A 88 3.15 -13.53 -11.74
N GLN A 89 1.86 -13.76 -11.43
CA GLN A 89 0.89 -12.69 -11.19
C GLN A 89 0.60 -12.55 -9.69
N PRO A 90 0.70 -11.35 -9.10
CA PRO A 90 0.35 -11.12 -7.71
C PRO A 90 -1.17 -10.98 -7.53
N TYR A 91 -1.68 -11.49 -6.41
CA TYR A 91 -3.07 -11.35 -5.97
C TYR A 91 -3.08 -10.93 -4.50
N LEU A 92 -3.90 -9.93 -4.16
CA LEU A 92 -4.28 -9.67 -2.79
C LEU A 92 -5.45 -10.59 -2.45
N GLU A 93 -5.22 -11.47 -1.48
CA GLU A 93 -6.28 -12.24 -0.84
C GLU A 93 -6.52 -11.63 0.54
N PHE A 94 -7.78 -11.34 0.84
CA PHE A 94 -8.16 -10.91 2.18
C PHE A 94 -9.43 -11.61 2.66
N TRP A 95 -9.48 -11.82 3.97
CA TRP A 95 -10.52 -12.60 4.62
C TRP A 95 -10.81 -12.04 6.01
N LEU A 96 -11.97 -12.43 6.53
CA LEU A 96 -12.35 -12.21 7.92
C LEU A 96 -12.08 -13.51 8.68
N ASP A 97 -11.17 -13.46 9.64
CA ASP A 97 -10.90 -14.55 10.59
C ASP A 97 -11.78 -14.36 11.82
N THR A 98 -12.61 -15.36 12.13
CA THR A 98 -13.53 -15.38 13.28
C THR A 98 -13.34 -16.65 14.10
N GLU A 99 -13.98 -16.75 15.27
CA GLU A 99 -13.98 -17.99 16.07
C GLU A 99 -14.61 -19.19 15.34
N GLU A 100 -15.51 -18.94 14.39
CA GLU A 100 -16.21 -19.96 13.61
C GLU A 100 -15.43 -20.41 12.37
N GLY A 101 -14.42 -19.63 11.96
CA GLY A 101 -13.52 -19.94 10.86
C GLY A 101 -13.17 -18.72 10.00
N ASP A 102 -12.45 -18.99 8.91
CA ASP A 102 -12.05 -17.98 7.93
C ASP A 102 -13.14 -17.80 6.85
N PHE A 103 -13.55 -16.56 6.63
CA PHE A 103 -14.45 -16.16 5.54
C PHE A 103 -13.67 -15.41 4.45
N PRO A 104 -13.40 -16.02 3.29
CA PRO A 104 -12.75 -15.35 2.17
C PRO A 104 -13.63 -14.20 1.68
N LEU A 105 -13.06 -12.99 1.62
CA LEU A 105 -13.81 -11.80 1.20
C LEU A 105 -13.58 -11.50 -0.27
N ALA A 106 -12.31 -11.36 -0.70
CA ALA A 106 -11.99 -11.21 -2.12
C ALA A 106 -10.57 -11.70 -2.45
N LYS A 107 -10.37 -11.96 -3.74
CA LYS A 107 -9.08 -12.22 -4.38
C LYS A 107 -8.99 -11.36 -5.62
N GLU A 108 -8.14 -10.35 -5.59
CA GLU A 108 -8.04 -9.36 -6.66
C GLU A 108 -6.60 -8.98 -6.95
N ASP A 109 -6.38 -8.39 -8.12
CA ASP A 109 -5.09 -7.84 -8.48
C ASP A 109 -4.75 -6.65 -7.55
N PRO A 110 -3.63 -6.68 -6.82
CA PRO A 110 -3.28 -5.61 -5.89
C PRO A 110 -3.11 -4.26 -6.61
N ARG A 111 -2.74 -4.25 -7.90
CA ARG A 111 -2.61 -3.03 -8.69
C ARG A 111 -3.93 -2.29 -8.80
N LEU A 112 -5.03 -3.01 -9.01
CA LEU A 112 -6.36 -2.42 -9.18
C LEU A 112 -6.87 -1.83 -7.87
N ILE A 113 -6.65 -2.54 -6.77
CA ILE A 113 -7.06 -2.05 -5.44
C ILE A 113 -6.22 -0.83 -5.05
N LEU A 114 -4.89 -0.90 -5.17
CA LEU A 114 -4.01 0.24 -4.89
C LEU A 114 -4.39 1.45 -5.75
N HIS A 115 -4.63 1.25 -7.05
CA HIS A 115 -5.00 2.33 -7.94
C HIS A 115 -6.28 3.05 -7.50
N ARG A 116 -7.34 2.28 -7.23
CA ARG A 116 -8.62 2.81 -6.74
C ARG A 116 -8.44 3.53 -5.40
N PHE A 117 -7.74 2.89 -4.48
CA PHE A 117 -7.48 3.40 -3.14
C PHE A 117 -6.69 4.72 -3.14
N TRP A 118 -5.56 4.76 -3.85
CA TRP A 118 -4.71 5.94 -3.93
C TRP A 118 -5.40 7.08 -4.69
N THR A 119 -6.15 6.78 -5.75
CA THR A 119 -6.96 7.78 -6.46
C THR A 119 -8.00 8.41 -5.54
N GLU A 120 -8.78 7.61 -4.82
CA GLU A 120 -9.81 8.09 -3.88
C GLU A 120 -9.19 8.94 -2.75
N LYS A 121 -8.03 8.53 -2.23
CA LYS A 121 -7.31 9.29 -1.19
C LYS A 121 -6.44 10.43 -1.72
N LYS A 122 -6.33 10.60 -3.04
CA LYS A 122 -5.49 11.60 -3.70
C LYS A 122 -3.99 11.46 -3.38
N PHE A 123 -3.51 10.22 -3.25
CA PHE A 123 -2.08 9.92 -3.10
C PHE A 123 -1.37 9.98 -4.47
N ASN A 124 -1.28 11.20 -4.99
CA ASN A 124 -0.86 11.46 -6.37
C ASN A 124 0.60 11.07 -6.64
N GLN A 125 1.48 11.10 -5.62
CA GLN A 125 2.88 10.75 -5.80
C GLN A 125 3.07 9.25 -5.91
N LEU A 126 2.31 8.46 -5.12
CA LEU A 126 2.32 7.01 -5.25
C LEU A 126 1.87 6.57 -6.65
N GLU A 127 0.73 7.08 -7.11
CA GLU A 127 0.19 6.83 -8.46
C GLU A 127 1.18 7.18 -9.56
N LYS A 128 1.81 8.35 -9.44
CA LYS A 128 2.71 8.89 -10.47
C LYS A 128 4.03 8.13 -10.55
N HIS A 129 4.52 7.60 -9.43
CA HIS A 129 5.88 7.07 -9.32
C HIS A 129 5.97 5.56 -9.13
N VAL A 130 4.85 4.84 -9.03
CA VAL A 130 4.86 3.37 -8.94
C VAL A 130 5.44 2.76 -10.22
N GLY A 131 6.45 1.91 -10.06
CA GLY A 131 7.12 1.19 -11.15
C GLY A 131 6.54 -0.21 -11.34
N SER A 132 6.51 -1.00 -10.26
CA SER A 132 5.92 -2.33 -10.25
C SER A 132 5.28 -2.67 -8.90
N VAL A 133 4.38 -3.64 -8.92
CA VAL A 133 3.63 -4.12 -7.75
C VAL A 133 3.72 -5.64 -7.73
N GLY A 134 4.20 -6.20 -6.61
CA GLY A 134 4.34 -7.64 -6.38
C GLY A 134 4.22 -7.96 -4.89
N LEU A 135 5.14 -8.76 -4.34
CA LEU A 135 5.32 -8.86 -2.88
C LEU A 135 5.86 -7.55 -2.30
N THR A 136 6.66 -6.86 -3.09
CA THR A 136 7.16 -5.52 -2.87
C THR A 136 6.73 -4.62 -4.02
N THR A 137 6.53 -3.35 -3.70
CA THR A 137 6.25 -2.29 -4.66
C THR A 137 7.47 -1.40 -4.73
N ASP A 138 7.92 -1.10 -5.95
CA ASP A 138 8.95 -0.10 -6.17
C ASP A 138 8.34 1.21 -6.66
N PHE A 139 8.89 2.30 -6.14
CA PHE A 139 8.66 3.64 -6.63
C PHE A 139 9.94 4.15 -7.28
N PHE A 140 9.79 4.74 -8.45
CA PHE A 140 10.89 5.35 -9.19
C PHE A 140 10.63 6.85 -9.39
N LYS A 141 11.57 7.68 -8.93
CA LYS A 141 11.50 9.13 -9.12
C LYS A 141 12.88 9.69 -9.44
N ASP A 142 13.07 10.12 -10.68
CA ASP A 142 14.35 10.59 -11.21
C ASP A 142 14.21 11.99 -11.79
N ARG A 143 15.21 12.86 -11.60
CA ARG A 143 15.45 14.01 -12.47
C ARG A 143 16.94 14.27 -12.71
N VAL A 144 17.38 13.80 -13.88
CA VAL A 144 18.23 14.46 -14.92
C VAL A 144 19.72 14.75 -14.59
N PHE A 145 20.46 15.33 -15.56
CA PHE A 145 21.45 14.64 -16.42
C PHE A 145 22.67 15.55 -16.74
N VAL A 146 23.38 16.05 -15.74
CA VAL A 146 24.73 16.63 -15.94
C VAL A 146 25.63 16.24 -14.76
N LYS A 147 26.91 15.94 -15.07
CA LYS A 147 27.97 15.61 -14.10
C LYS A 147 27.92 16.57 -12.93
N SER A 148 27.65 16.01 -11.77
CA SER A 148 27.50 16.77 -10.56
C SER A 148 28.11 15.97 -9.41
N LEU A 149 28.69 16.71 -8.47
CA LEU A 149 29.55 16.12 -7.46
C LEU A 149 28.70 15.50 -6.35
N PRO A 150 29.07 14.31 -5.88
CA PRO A 150 28.44 13.74 -4.71
C PRO A 150 28.63 14.66 -3.50
N LEU A 151 27.54 14.98 -2.81
CA LEU A 151 27.57 15.74 -1.55
C LEU A 151 27.57 14.78 -0.35
N THR A 152 28.24 15.16 0.73
CA THR A 152 28.09 14.45 2.01
C THR A 152 26.73 14.75 2.65
N TYR A 153 26.36 13.96 3.66
CA TYR A 153 25.08 14.14 4.34
C TYR A 153 24.93 15.54 4.95
N GLU A 154 26.00 16.11 5.49
CA GLU A 154 26.05 17.43 6.10
C GLU A 154 25.81 18.55 5.07
N GLU A 155 26.26 18.33 3.85
CA GLU A 155 26.15 19.27 2.73
C GLU A 155 24.76 19.23 2.06
N TYR A 156 23.96 18.18 2.30
CA TYR A 156 22.61 18.11 1.76
C TYR A 156 21.72 19.24 2.29
N PRO A 157 20.83 19.81 1.45
CA PRO A 157 19.84 20.77 1.92
C PRO A 157 19.00 20.21 3.08
N PRO A 158 18.52 21.06 4.02
CA PRO A 158 17.69 20.62 5.14
C PRO A 158 16.48 19.77 4.72
N LYS A 159 15.87 20.07 3.57
CA LYS A 159 14.75 19.31 2.97
C LYS A 159 15.16 17.87 2.65
N VAL A 160 16.32 17.67 2.04
CA VAL A 160 16.85 16.35 1.69
C VAL A 160 17.20 15.55 2.95
N ARG A 161 17.90 16.16 3.92
CA ARG A 161 18.17 15.50 5.20
C ARG A 161 16.89 15.11 5.94
N LYS A 162 15.83 15.91 5.83
CA LYS A 162 14.51 15.56 6.37
C LYS A 162 13.98 14.30 5.70
N VAL A 163 13.94 14.24 4.37
CA VAL A 163 13.50 13.05 3.61
C VAL A 163 14.23 11.80 4.09
N LEU A 164 15.56 11.84 4.22
CA LEU A 164 16.35 10.68 4.67
C LEU A 164 15.96 10.21 6.09
N ARG A 165 15.59 11.12 6.99
CA ARG A 165 15.09 10.78 8.32
C ARG A 165 13.70 10.15 8.26
N GLU A 166 12.78 10.78 7.53
CA GLU A 166 11.40 10.30 7.38
C GLU A 166 11.37 8.89 6.77
N VAL A 167 12.19 8.64 5.73
CA VAL A 167 12.35 7.32 5.11
C VAL A 167 12.80 6.28 6.14
N ARG A 168 13.82 6.60 6.93
CA ARG A 168 14.33 5.71 7.98
C ARG A 168 13.26 5.42 9.04
N ASP A 169 12.50 6.43 9.43
CA ASP A 169 11.44 6.29 10.42
C ASP A 169 10.28 5.42 9.86
N ILE A 170 9.90 5.59 8.59
CA ILE A 170 8.95 4.68 7.89
C ILE A 170 9.46 3.24 7.86
N HIS A 171 10.74 3.04 7.51
CA HIS A 171 11.35 1.70 7.44
C HIS A 171 11.40 1.02 8.82
N ARG A 172 11.68 1.77 9.88
CA ARG A 172 11.80 1.24 11.24
C ARG A 172 10.44 1.04 11.90
N ASP A 173 9.59 2.05 11.85
CA ASP A 173 8.43 2.16 12.73
C ASP A 173 7.12 1.69 12.06
N MET A 174 7.03 1.75 10.73
CA MET A 174 5.79 1.46 10.01
C MET A 174 5.83 0.18 9.19
N THR A 175 6.96 -0.08 8.53
CA THR A 175 7.06 -1.15 7.52
C THR A 175 7.95 -2.32 7.93
N GLY A 176 8.90 -2.09 8.86
CA GLY A 176 9.89 -3.09 9.27
C GLY A 176 10.85 -3.54 8.16
N PHE A 177 10.61 -3.14 6.91
CA PHE A 177 11.40 -3.44 5.73
C PHE A 177 11.30 -2.28 4.75
N GLY A 178 12.44 -1.92 4.17
CA GLY A 178 12.46 -0.98 3.08
C GLY A 178 13.86 -0.82 2.54
N ARG A 179 13.95 -0.48 1.25
CA ARG A 179 15.21 -0.11 0.63
C ARG A 179 15.00 1.17 -0.14
N PHE A 180 15.71 2.20 0.26
CA PHE A 180 15.67 3.50 -0.35
C PHE A 180 17.07 3.80 -0.89
N VAL A 181 17.18 3.81 -2.21
CA VAL A 181 18.39 4.23 -2.91
C VAL A 181 18.12 5.63 -3.42
N PHE A 182 18.94 6.57 -2.96
CA PHE A 182 18.79 7.96 -3.29
C PHE A 182 20.09 8.53 -3.81
N GLN A 183 19.96 9.28 -4.89
CA GLN A 183 21.03 10.05 -5.47
C GLN A 183 20.54 11.47 -5.63
N TYR A 184 21.27 12.43 -5.08
CA TYR A 184 21.00 13.85 -5.26
C TYR A 184 22.29 14.54 -5.61
N PHE A 185 22.23 15.43 -6.58
CA PHE A 185 23.40 16.21 -6.97
C PHE A 185 23.09 17.71 -7.00
N GLY A 186 23.86 18.47 -6.21
CA GLY A 186 23.81 19.93 -6.08
C GLY A 186 24.48 20.65 -7.25
N GLU A 187 24.44 21.98 -7.24
CA GLU A 187 24.48 22.81 -8.46
C GLU A 187 25.68 23.75 -8.53
N GLU A 188 25.90 24.38 -9.69
CA GLU A 188 25.75 25.84 -9.66
C GLU A 188 25.00 26.34 -10.92
N ASP A 189 23.97 27.17 -10.68
CA ASP A 189 22.88 27.69 -11.56
C ASP A 189 21.59 26.86 -11.82
N LYS A 190 21.47 25.74 -11.10
CA LYS A 190 20.27 25.18 -10.45
C LYS A 190 19.03 24.66 -11.22
N ALA A 191 18.72 23.36 -11.03
CA ALA A 191 17.35 22.82 -10.98
C ALA A 191 17.30 21.37 -10.40
N HIS A 192 17.60 21.19 -9.10
CA HIS A 192 17.37 19.98 -8.27
C HIS A 192 17.49 18.60 -8.97
N HIS A 193 18.65 17.94 -8.91
CA HIS A 193 18.83 16.63 -9.55
C HIS A 193 18.67 15.47 -8.58
N TYR A 194 17.83 14.49 -8.91
CA TYR A 194 17.46 13.36 -8.05
C TYR A 194 17.58 12.06 -8.84
N ARG A 195 17.82 10.93 -8.19
CA ARG A 195 17.39 9.62 -8.66
C ARG A 195 17.04 8.77 -7.44
N LEU A 196 15.79 8.38 -7.35
CA LEU A 196 15.21 7.74 -6.18
C LEU A 196 14.57 6.44 -6.62
N TRP A 197 14.97 5.37 -5.95
CA TRP A 197 14.34 4.07 -6.03
C TRP A 197 13.96 3.64 -4.62
N TRP A 198 12.68 3.43 -4.39
CA TRP A 198 12.16 3.08 -3.07
C TRP A 198 11.36 1.79 -3.17
N LEU A 199 11.89 0.73 -2.57
CA LEU A 199 11.24 -0.55 -2.42
C LEU A 199 10.57 -0.64 -1.04
N LEU A 200 9.28 -0.96 -1.02
CA LEU A 200 8.48 -1.19 0.18
C LEU A 200 7.68 -2.50 0.05
N PRO A 201 7.28 -3.15 1.14
CA PRO A 201 6.40 -4.31 1.06
C PRO A 201 5.01 -3.87 0.59
N THR A 202 4.49 -4.47 -0.47
CA THR A 202 3.21 -4.06 -1.08
C THR A 202 2.06 -4.13 -0.08
N ILE A 203 2.06 -5.14 0.79
CA ILE A 203 1.01 -5.32 1.80
C ILE A 203 0.89 -4.15 2.78
N HIS A 204 1.96 -3.36 2.98
CA HIS A 204 1.93 -2.18 3.83
C HIS A 204 1.30 -0.97 3.13
N LEU A 205 1.32 -0.93 1.81
CA LEU A 205 0.76 0.18 1.03
C LEU A 205 -0.76 0.12 0.89
N PHE A 206 -1.39 -0.87 1.52
CA PHE A 206 -2.84 -0.90 1.71
C PHE A 206 -3.28 -0.21 3.01
N ASP A 207 -2.35 0.15 3.88
CA ASP A 207 -2.62 0.93 5.08
C ASP A 207 -2.71 2.42 4.72
N VAL A 208 -3.79 3.08 5.16
CA VAL A 208 -4.02 4.51 4.89
C VAL A 208 -2.92 5.39 5.45
N GLU A 209 -2.41 5.09 6.64
CA GLU A 209 -1.40 5.91 7.30
C GLU A 209 -0.05 5.73 6.64
N VAL A 210 0.35 4.48 6.34
CA VAL A 210 1.60 4.20 5.62
C VAL A 210 1.61 4.88 4.26
N SER A 211 0.55 4.71 3.48
CA SER A 211 0.47 5.28 2.13
C SER A 211 0.54 6.82 2.16
N ASN A 212 -0.15 7.44 3.11
CA ASN A 212 -0.10 8.88 3.30
C ASN A 212 1.32 9.40 3.63
N GLU A 213 2.06 8.72 4.53
CA GLU A 213 3.44 9.13 4.85
C GLU A 213 4.40 8.90 3.68
N VAL A 214 4.28 7.81 2.94
CA VAL A 214 5.09 7.55 1.75
C VAL A 214 4.80 8.58 0.66
N ASP A 215 3.53 8.90 0.41
CA ASP A 215 3.11 9.92 -0.57
C ASP A 215 3.70 11.30 -0.22
N LYS A 216 3.61 11.71 1.06
CA LYS A 216 4.21 12.95 1.56
C LYS A 216 5.72 12.99 1.34
N VAL A 217 6.44 11.91 1.66
CA VAL A 217 7.89 11.85 1.48
C VAL A 217 8.26 11.98 0.00
N LEU A 218 7.54 11.30 -0.89
CA LEU A 218 7.73 11.47 -2.33
C LEU A 218 7.44 12.91 -2.77
N ALA A 219 6.41 13.57 -2.21
CA ALA A 219 6.08 14.96 -2.50
C ALA A 219 7.14 15.95 -1.99
N MET A 220 7.86 15.64 -0.90
CA MET A 220 8.94 16.49 -0.39
C MET A 220 10.11 16.63 -1.37
N LEU A 221 10.16 15.84 -2.44
CA LEU A 221 11.18 15.93 -3.48
C LEU A 221 10.68 16.57 -4.78
N ASP A 222 9.44 17.08 -4.80
CA ASP A 222 8.94 18.00 -5.84
C ASP A 222 9.36 19.45 -5.58
#